data_AF-A0A6G0VL96-F1
#
_entry.id   AF-A0A6G0VL96-F1
#
_cell.length_a   1.000
_cell.length_b   1.000
_cell.length_c   1.000
_cell.angle_alpha   90.00
_cell.angle_beta   90.00
_cell.angle_gamma   90.00
#
_symmetry.space_group_name_H-M   'P 1'
#
loop_
_entity.id
_entity.type
_entity.pdbx_description
1 polymer ?
#
loop_
_entity_poly.entity_id
_entity_poly.type
_entity_poly.pdbx_seq_one_letter_code
_entity_poly.pdbx_strand_id
1 'polypeptide(L)'
;MYDYNYNVMQKHYFDNTKLMYTDTDSLVYLIKTEDFYKDLIENPNLIDRLGTADLPPIHPCYTTARKKVPGFFSDELKGHMMTEFCALRAKSYAYNIYAGEDDAVRDKDDKFKVGGEKIKAEVVKQNAVKNHMTLKDHRRCLFDQAGVEAYKENISICSFKHQFMTIKTRKLTYNSYDDKRVVLDDKIHTLAHGHYSLEDNDEQINDWLDHEIDAGGLD
;
A
#
# COMPACT_ATOMS: atom_id res chain seq x y z
N MET A 1 1.65 11.09 13.64
CA MET A 1 2.26 10.08 12.76
C MET A 1 3.79 10.13 12.76
N TYR A 2 4.40 11.20 12.23
CA TYR A 2 5.87 11.35 12.21
C TYR A 2 6.53 11.17 13.57
N ASP A 3 5.95 11.77 14.60
CA ASP A 3 6.45 11.62 15.97
C ASP A 3 6.50 10.15 16.43
N TYR A 4 5.51 9.32 16.06
CA TYR A 4 5.55 7.89 16.36
C TYR A 4 6.64 7.16 15.58
N ASN A 5 6.79 7.47 14.27
CA ASN A 5 7.85 6.88 13.46
C ASN A 5 9.25 7.22 14.00
N TYR A 6 9.56 8.51 14.17
CA TYR A 6 10.91 8.96 14.53
C TYR A 6 11.23 8.80 16.02
N ASN A 7 10.29 9.10 16.92
CA ASN A 7 10.55 9.10 18.36
C ASN A 7 10.21 7.80 19.07
N VAL A 8 9.47 6.89 18.44
CA VAL A 8 9.09 5.60 19.06
C VAL A 8 9.66 4.43 18.26
N MET A 9 9.23 4.24 17.01
CA MET A 9 9.61 3.07 16.20
C MET A 9 11.11 3.05 15.89
N GLN A 10 11.65 4.15 15.34
CA GLN A 10 13.07 4.23 14.99
C GLN A 10 13.99 4.20 16.23
N LYS A 11 13.57 4.78 17.36
CA LYS A 11 14.36 4.74 18.61
C LYS A 11 14.39 3.37 19.27
N HIS A 12 13.35 2.57 19.10
CA HIS A 12 13.30 1.25 19.71
C HIS A 12 14.00 0.19 18.86
N TYR A 13 13.71 0.15 17.56
CA TYR A 13 14.23 -0.89 16.66
C TYR A 13 15.51 -0.48 15.92
N PHE A 14 15.83 0.82 15.84
CA PHE A 14 16.98 1.33 15.07
C PHE A 14 17.00 0.77 13.64
N ASP A 15 18.05 0.02 13.28
CA ASP A 15 18.24 -0.58 11.96
C ASP A 15 17.33 -1.80 11.70
N ASN A 16 16.66 -2.31 12.74
CA ASN A 16 15.72 -3.42 12.64
C ASN A 16 14.31 -3.01 12.19
N THR A 17 14.07 -1.72 11.91
CA THR A 17 12.81 -1.25 11.32
C THR A 17 13.04 -0.48 10.03
N LYS A 18 12.17 -0.71 9.05
CA LYS A 18 12.09 0.10 7.83
C LYS A 18 10.64 0.49 7.56
N LEU A 19 10.41 1.78 7.32
CA LEU A 19 9.13 2.27 6.85
C LEU A 19 9.00 2.00 5.34
N MET A 20 8.13 1.07 4.98
CA MET A 20 7.97 0.58 3.60
C MET A 20 6.99 1.41 2.79
N TYR A 21 5.92 1.90 3.41
CA TYR A 21 4.86 2.62 2.71
C TYR A 21 4.04 3.51 3.66
N THR A 22 3.50 4.61 3.13
CA THR A 22 2.61 5.54 3.85
C THR A 22 1.50 6.05 2.95
N ASP A 23 0.27 6.11 3.45
CA ASP A 23 -0.86 6.76 2.76
C ASP A 23 -1.80 7.40 3.77
N THR A 24 -1.95 8.73 3.70
CA THR A 24 -2.83 9.59 4.51
C THR A 24 -2.65 9.43 6.03
N ASP A 25 -3.12 8.33 6.59
CA ASP A 25 -3.15 7.97 8.01
C ASP A 25 -2.56 6.58 8.30
N SER A 26 -2.04 5.87 7.30
CA SER A 26 -1.48 4.52 7.41
C SER A 26 0.05 4.47 7.31
N LEU A 27 0.65 3.52 8.03
CA LEU A 27 2.09 3.22 8.02
C LEU A 27 2.27 1.71 7.85
N VAL A 28 3.13 1.30 6.92
CA VAL A 28 3.52 -0.11 6.74
C VAL A 28 4.99 -0.25 7.10
N TYR A 29 5.29 -1.09 8.08
CA TYR A 29 6.66 -1.33 8.54
C TYR A 29 7.13 -2.74 8.18
N LEU A 30 8.40 -2.83 7.83
CA LEU A 30 9.18 -4.07 7.91
C LEU A 30 9.94 -4.05 9.23
N ILE A 31 9.57 -4.90 10.17
CA ILE A 31 10.18 -5.00 11.50
C ILE A 31 10.87 -6.36 11.61
N LYS A 32 12.14 -6.36 11.99
CA LYS A 32 12.92 -7.56 12.29
C LYS A 32 12.91 -7.79 13.80
N THR A 33 11.99 -8.62 14.26
CA THR A 33 11.85 -9.02 15.67
C THR A 33 11.37 -10.47 15.75
N GLU A 34 11.54 -11.11 16.91
CA GLU A 34 11.01 -12.45 17.17
C GLU A 34 9.49 -12.43 17.31
N ASP A 35 8.97 -11.48 18.09
CA ASP A 35 7.53 -11.30 18.32
C ASP A 35 7.22 -9.82 18.58
N PHE A 36 6.56 -9.18 17.60
CA PHE A 36 6.17 -7.78 17.68
C PHE A 36 5.23 -7.49 18.86
N TYR A 37 4.28 -8.38 19.13
CA TYR A 37 3.31 -8.14 20.21
C TYR A 37 3.94 -8.32 21.59
N LYS A 38 4.97 -9.15 21.70
CA LYS A 38 5.78 -9.23 22.93
C LYS A 38 6.52 -7.91 23.18
N ASP A 39 7.13 -7.33 22.15
CA ASP A 39 7.79 -6.02 22.25
C ASP A 39 6.82 -4.92 22.71
N LEU A 40 5.56 -4.95 22.24
CA LEU A 40 4.52 -4.02 22.68
C LEU A 40 4.23 -4.09 24.18
N ILE A 41 4.29 -5.29 24.77
CA ILE A 41 4.04 -5.49 26.20
C ILE A 41 5.25 -5.03 27.01
N GLU A 42 6.44 -5.35 26.54
CA GLU A 42 7.69 -5.02 27.23
C GLU A 42 8.03 -3.53 27.17
N ASN A 43 7.62 -2.83 26.12
CA ASN A 43 7.86 -1.40 25.96
C ASN A 43 6.55 -0.58 25.90
N PRO A 44 6.17 0.07 27.02
CA PRO A 44 4.98 0.92 27.10
C PRO A 44 4.93 2.02 26.03
N ASN A 45 6.07 2.53 25.57
CA ASN A 45 6.09 3.59 24.56
C ASN A 45 5.57 3.12 23.20
N LEU A 46 5.76 1.84 22.85
CA LEU A 46 5.24 1.27 21.60
C LEU A 46 3.72 1.15 21.66
N ILE A 47 3.21 0.53 22.72
CA ILE A 47 1.77 0.30 22.85
C ILE A 47 1.00 1.59 23.12
N ASP A 48 1.63 2.65 23.65
CA ASP A 48 0.92 3.87 24.06
C ASP A 48 0.08 4.49 22.94
N ARG A 49 0.52 4.38 21.68
CA ARG A 49 -0.20 4.93 20.52
C ARG A 49 -0.99 3.90 19.71
N LEU A 50 -1.03 2.66 20.17
CA LEU A 50 -1.76 1.58 19.49
C LEU A 50 -3.12 1.35 20.16
N GLY A 51 -4.15 1.26 19.31
CA GLY A 51 -5.47 0.76 19.63
C GLY A 51 -5.53 -0.74 19.29
N THR A 52 -5.51 -1.59 20.30
CA THR A 52 -5.50 -3.06 20.17
C THR A 52 -6.87 -3.69 20.43
N ALA A 53 -7.93 -2.89 20.33
CA ALA A 53 -9.30 -3.32 20.63
C ALA A 53 -9.90 -4.27 19.57
N ASP A 54 -9.26 -4.38 18.40
CA ASP A 54 -9.68 -5.27 17.31
C ASP A 54 -8.96 -6.63 17.34
N LEU A 55 -8.00 -6.82 18.27
CA LEU A 55 -7.36 -8.11 18.50
C LEU A 55 -8.35 -9.10 19.15
N PRO A 56 -8.10 -10.41 19.03
CA PRO A 56 -8.89 -11.42 19.75
C PRO A 56 -8.85 -11.18 21.28
N PRO A 57 -9.95 -11.40 22.02
CA PRO A 57 -9.98 -11.18 23.47
C PRO A 57 -8.97 -11.99 24.29
N ILE A 58 -8.47 -13.09 23.72
CA ILE A 58 -7.47 -13.98 24.33
C ILE A 58 -6.05 -13.40 24.17
N HIS A 59 -5.85 -12.46 23.25
CA HIS A 59 -4.54 -11.93 22.90
C HIS A 59 -3.96 -11.06 24.04
N PRO A 60 -2.67 -11.20 24.42
CA PRO A 60 -2.08 -10.48 25.56
C PRO A 60 -2.14 -8.95 25.45
N CYS A 61 -2.04 -8.40 24.23
CA CYS A 61 -2.14 -6.96 23.98
C CYS A 61 -3.58 -6.43 23.91
N TYR A 62 -4.61 -7.28 24.01
CA TYR A 62 -6.00 -6.85 23.85
C TYR A 62 -6.42 -5.87 24.95
N THR A 63 -6.84 -4.66 24.56
CA THR A 63 -7.48 -3.71 25.49
C THR A 63 -8.59 -2.94 24.81
N THR A 64 -9.69 -2.74 25.55
CA THR A 64 -10.83 -1.94 25.09
C THR A 64 -10.70 -0.46 25.41
N ALA A 65 -9.70 -0.06 26.21
CA ALA A 65 -9.54 1.31 26.72
C ALA A 65 -9.44 2.37 25.61
N ARG A 66 -8.87 2.01 24.45
CA ARG A 66 -8.60 2.91 23.31
C ARG A 66 -9.50 2.66 22.11
N LYS A 67 -10.58 1.89 22.29
CA LYS A 67 -11.48 1.53 21.19
C LYS A 67 -12.15 2.79 20.61
N LYS A 68 -11.94 3.04 19.31
CA LYS A 68 -12.50 4.19 18.57
C LYS A 68 -12.09 5.55 19.14
N VAL A 69 -10.97 5.64 19.82
CA VAL A 69 -10.43 6.92 20.29
C VAL A 69 -9.61 7.55 19.15
N PRO A 70 -9.92 8.80 18.74
CA PRO A 70 -9.15 9.48 17.70
C PRO A 70 -7.68 9.65 18.09
N GLY A 71 -6.78 9.52 17.11
CA GLY A 71 -5.33 9.74 17.29
C GLY A 71 -4.51 8.49 17.62
N PHE A 72 -5.14 7.35 17.83
CA PHE A 72 -4.47 6.04 18.00
C PHE A 72 -4.43 5.27 16.68
N PHE A 73 -3.37 4.50 16.47
CA PHE A 73 -3.26 3.60 15.33
C PHE A 73 -3.95 2.28 15.64
N SER A 74 -4.90 1.87 14.79
CA SER A 74 -5.43 0.51 14.81
C SER A 74 -4.51 -0.43 14.04
N ASP A 75 -4.41 -1.67 14.50
CA ASP A 75 -3.82 -2.76 13.72
C ASP A 75 -4.83 -3.24 12.65
N GLU A 76 -4.58 -2.86 11.39
CA GLU A 76 -5.43 -3.20 10.24
C GLU A 76 -5.51 -4.72 10.01
N LEU A 77 -4.46 -5.47 10.37
CA LEU A 77 -4.40 -6.92 10.18
C LEU A 77 -4.88 -7.70 11.40
N LYS A 78 -5.29 -7.04 12.48
CA LYS A 78 -5.95 -7.64 13.64
C LYS A 78 -5.19 -8.82 14.27
N GLY A 79 -3.86 -8.76 14.33
CA GLY A 79 -3.06 -9.88 14.84
C GLY A 79 -2.39 -10.73 13.77
N HIS A 80 -2.79 -10.60 12.50
CA HIS A 80 -2.26 -11.45 11.43
C HIS A 80 -0.98 -10.89 10.83
N MET A 81 -0.03 -11.77 10.51
CA MET A 81 1.24 -11.39 9.92
C MET A 81 1.14 -11.19 8.41
N MET A 82 1.70 -10.08 7.94
CA MET A 82 1.96 -9.84 6.52
C MET A 82 3.25 -10.57 6.12
N THR A 83 3.16 -11.49 5.16
CA THR A 83 4.31 -12.29 4.71
C THR A 83 5.04 -11.70 3.52
N GLU A 84 4.31 -10.97 2.67
CA GLU A 84 4.86 -10.32 1.49
C GLU A 84 4.13 -8.98 1.29
N PHE A 85 4.89 -7.96 0.90
CA PHE A 85 4.38 -6.63 0.58
C PHE A 85 5.07 -6.12 -0.67
N CYS A 86 4.30 -5.63 -1.64
CA CYS A 86 4.78 -5.06 -2.90
C CYS A 86 3.98 -3.80 -3.21
N ALA A 87 4.63 -2.63 -3.14
CA ALA A 87 4.06 -1.37 -3.58
C ALA A 87 4.66 -0.98 -4.93
N LEU A 88 3.82 -0.61 -5.89
CA LEU A 88 4.26 -0.13 -7.19
C LEU A 88 4.34 1.39 -7.24
N ARG A 89 3.35 2.06 -6.65
CA ARG A 89 3.27 3.52 -6.53
C ARG A 89 2.26 3.90 -5.45
N ALA A 90 2.14 5.19 -5.16
CA ALA A 90 1.07 5.71 -4.30
C ALA A 90 -0.32 5.15 -4.69
N LYS A 91 -1.06 4.65 -3.69
CA LYS A 91 -2.40 4.04 -3.79
C LYS A 91 -2.48 2.80 -4.71
N SER A 92 -1.34 2.15 -4.96
CA SER A 92 -1.24 0.92 -5.76
C SER A 92 -0.24 -0.07 -5.14
N TYR A 93 -0.74 -0.99 -4.33
CA TYR A 93 0.07 -1.98 -3.61
C TYR A 93 -0.68 -3.29 -3.41
N ALA A 94 0.06 -4.35 -3.14
CA ALA A 94 -0.45 -5.69 -2.89
C ALA A 94 0.34 -6.33 -1.75
N TYR A 95 -0.32 -7.18 -0.97
CA TYR A 95 0.31 -7.89 0.13
C TYR A 95 -0.38 -9.22 0.40
N ASN A 96 0.34 -10.13 1.06
CA ASN A 96 -0.17 -11.44 1.44
C ASN A 96 -0.28 -11.54 2.96
N ILE A 97 -1.41 -12.06 3.44
CA ILE A 97 -1.65 -12.31 4.86
C ILE A 97 -1.54 -13.80 5.12
N TYR A 98 -0.78 -14.17 6.14
CA TYR A 98 -0.82 -15.52 6.69
C TYR A 98 -2.00 -15.65 7.64
N ALA A 99 -3.06 -16.34 7.20
CA ALA A 99 -4.09 -16.83 8.11
C ALA A 99 -3.53 -18.04 8.85
N GLY A 100 -3.45 -17.95 10.17
CA GLY A 100 -3.09 -19.09 11.01
C GLY A 100 -4.06 -20.26 10.84
N GLU A 101 -3.74 -21.41 11.44
CA GLU A 101 -4.50 -22.66 11.26
C GLU A 101 -5.99 -22.50 11.62
N ASP A 102 -6.31 -21.73 12.66
CA ASP A 102 -7.67 -21.50 13.12
C ASP A 102 -8.54 -20.73 12.12
N ASP A 103 -7.96 -19.74 11.44
CA ASP A 103 -8.68 -18.92 10.45
C ASP A 103 -8.63 -19.53 9.04
N ALA A 104 -7.68 -20.42 8.75
CA ALA A 104 -7.65 -21.19 7.51
C ALA A 104 -8.92 -22.05 7.32
N VAL A 105 -9.59 -22.45 8.41
CA VAL A 105 -10.87 -23.15 8.36
C VAL A 105 -12.00 -22.21 7.91
N ARG A 106 -11.96 -20.94 8.30
CA ARG A 106 -12.93 -19.90 7.95
C ARG A 106 -12.72 -19.35 6.55
N ASP A 107 -11.50 -19.42 6.03
CA ASP A 107 -11.12 -19.04 4.67
C ASP A 107 -11.82 -19.85 3.56
N LYS A 108 -12.58 -20.91 3.91
CA LYS A 108 -13.44 -21.63 2.97
C LYS A 108 -14.60 -20.79 2.44
N ASP A 109 -15.01 -19.75 3.15
CA ASP A 109 -16.00 -18.78 2.70
C ASP A 109 -15.30 -17.47 2.31
N ASP A 110 -15.40 -17.08 1.04
CA ASP A 110 -14.81 -15.84 0.51
C ASP A 110 -15.22 -14.58 1.30
N LYS A 111 -16.36 -14.62 2.00
CA LYS A 111 -16.83 -13.51 2.83
C LYS A 111 -16.02 -13.35 4.13
N PHE A 112 -15.50 -14.43 4.67
CA PHE A 112 -14.73 -14.46 5.92
C PHE A 112 -13.24 -14.68 5.71
N LYS A 113 -12.80 -14.71 4.44
CA LYS A 113 -11.41 -14.94 4.07
C LYS A 113 -10.47 -13.88 4.64
N VAL A 114 -9.74 -14.29 5.66
CA VAL A 114 -8.70 -13.52 6.33
C VAL A 114 -7.42 -13.60 5.52
N GLY A 115 -7.01 -14.82 5.16
CA GLY A 115 -5.73 -15.10 4.51
C GLY A 115 -5.68 -14.80 3.02
N GLY A 116 -4.46 -14.86 2.49
CA GLY A 116 -4.18 -14.76 1.07
C GLY A 116 -3.91 -13.34 0.58
N GLU A 117 -3.89 -13.20 -0.75
CA GLU A 117 -3.52 -11.95 -1.40
C GLU A 117 -4.61 -10.88 -1.25
N LYS A 118 -4.17 -9.68 -0.87
CA LYS A 118 -4.96 -8.46 -0.83
C LYS A 118 -4.30 -7.44 -1.75
N ILE A 119 -5.07 -6.91 -2.70
CA ILE A 119 -4.59 -5.94 -3.69
C ILE A 119 -5.40 -4.66 -3.54
N LYS A 120 -4.70 -3.54 -3.49
CA LYS A 120 -5.23 -2.19 -3.41
C LYS A 120 -4.76 -1.41 -4.64
N ALA A 121 -5.69 -1.03 -5.49
CA ALA A 121 -5.43 -0.21 -6.67
C ALA A 121 -6.58 0.77 -6.84
N GLU A 122 -6.39 2.04 -6.46
CA GLU A 122 -7.47 3.03 -6.43
C GLU A 122 -8.09 3.30 -7.81
N VAL A 123 -7.26 3.26 -8.85
CA VAL A 123 -7.68 3.57 -10.23
C VAL A 123 -8.50 2.43 -10.85
N VAL A 124 -8.33 1.19 -10.37
CA VAL A 124 -8.95 -0.03 -10.93
C VAL A 124 -10.15 -0.45 -10.08
N LYS A 125 -11.26 -0.87 -10.71
CA LYS A 125 -12.43 -1.33 -9.92
C LYS A 125 -12.14 -2.67 -9.27
N GLN A 126 -12.74 -2.89 -8.10
CA GLN A 126 -12.58 -4.11 -7.31
C GLN A 126 -12.80 -5.40 -8.10
N ASN A 127 -13.76 -5.45 -9.02
CA ASN A 127 -14.01 -6.64 -9.83
C ASN A 127 -12.82 -6.98 -10.76
N ALA A 128 -12.24 -5.96 -11.41
CA ALA A 128 -11.06 -6.14 -12.23
C ALA A 128 -9.83 -6.50 -11.38
N VAL A 129 -9.70 -5.91 -10.19
CA VAL A 129 -8.65 -6.28 -9.22
C VAL A 129 -8.75 -7.76 -8.86
N LYS A 130 -9.93 -8.24 -8.45
CA LYS A 130 -10.13 -9.63 -8.01
C LYS A 130 -9.88 -10.67 -9.10
N ASN A 131 -10.23 -10.37 -10.35
CA ASN A 131 -10.19 -11.35 -11.44
C ASN A 131 -8.92 -11.28 -12.29
N HIS A 132 -8.21 -10.16 -12.27
CA HIS A 132 -7.14 -9.88 -13.24
C HIS A 132 -5.87 -9.31 -12.62
N MET A 133 -5.85 -9.06 -11.31
CA MET A 133 -4.65 -8.62 -10.61
C MET A 133 -4.17 -9.70 -9.65
N THR A 134 -2.86 -9.95 -9.62
CA THR A 134 -2.23 -10.91 -8.69
C THR A 134 -1.02 -10.29 -8.02
N LEU A 135 -0.65 -10.75 -6.82
CA LEU A 135 0.57 -10.31 -6.15
C LEU A 135 1.83 -10.67 -6.98
N LYS A 136 1.82 -11.84 -7.62
CA LYS A 136 2.91 -12.30 -8.50
C LYS A 136 3.18 -11.32 -9.62
N ASP A 137 2.13 -10.81 -10.27
CA ASP A 137 2.29 -9.85 -11.35
C ASP A 137 2.72 -8.46 -10.85
N HIS A 138 2.36 -8.04 -9.63
CA HIS A 138 2.94 -6.85 -9.01
C HIS A 138 4.46 -7.00 -8.87
N ARG A 139 4.91 -8.14 -8.34
CA ARG A 139 6.35 -8.41 -8.20
C ARG A 139 7.07 -8.44 -9.55
N ARG A 140 6.44 -9.01 -10.59
CA ARG A 140 6.98 -9.01 -11.96
C ARG A 140 7.08 -7.61 -12.54
N CYS A 141 6.08 -6.76 -12.28
CA CYS A 141 6.07 -5.36 -12.69
C CYS A 141 7.14 -4.53 -11.97
N LEU A 142 7.47 -4.86 -10.72
CA LEU A 142 8.48 -4.14 -9.94
C LEU A 142 9.92 -4.40 -10.43
N PHE A 143 10.24 -5.65 -10.79
CA PHE A 143 11.61 -6.08 -11.13
C PHE A 143 11.87 -6.27 -12.63
N ASP A 144 11.13 -5.56 -13.49
CA ASP A 144 11.39 -5.51 -14.94
C ASP A 144 11.39 -6.87 -15.67
N GLN A 145 10.34 -7.68 -15.48
CA GLN A 145 9.91 -8.53 -16.59
C GLN A 145 9.11 -7.68 -17.58
N ALA A 146 9.79 -7.17 -18.61
CA ALA A 146 9.17 -6.42 -19.70
C ALA A 146 7.84 -7.06 -20.13
N GLY A 147 6.74 -6.31 -20.06
CA GLY A 147 5.44 -6.74 -20.60
C GLY A 147 4.27 -6.91 -19.61
N VAL A 148 4.37 -6.45 -18.35
CA VAL A 148 3.19 -6.40 -17.46
C VAL A 148 2.45 -5.05 -17.54
N GLU A 149 2.59 -4.30 -18.63
CA GLU A 149 1.69 -3.17 -18.94
C GLU A 149 0.32 -3.70 -19.38
N ALA A 150 -0.42 -4.23 -18.40
CA ALA A 150 -1.74 -4.78 -18.65
C ALA A 150 -2.76 -3.65 -18.55
N TYR A 151 -3.25 -3.19 -19.70
CA TYR A 151 -4.52 -2.50 -19.76
C TYR A 151 -5.64 -3.53 -19.60
N LYS A 152 -6.48 -3.36 -18.58
CA LYS A 152 -7.66 -4.21 -18.39
C LYS A 152 -8.94 -3.41 -18.59
N GLU A 153 -9.95 -4.09 -19.13
CA GLU A 153 -11.29 -3.53 -19.26
C GLU A 153 -11.87 -3.36 -17.86
N ASN A 154 -12.27 -2.13 -17.57
CA ASN A 154 -12.93 -1.77 -16.34
C ASN A 154 -14.37 -1.37 -16.69
N ILE A 155 -15.33 -2.14 -16.18
CA ILE A 155 -16.75 -1.96 -16.46
C ILE A 155 -17.38 -1.30 -15.24
N SER A 156 -18.07 -0.18 -15.46
CA SER A 156 -18.81 0.53 -14.42
C SER A 156 -20.18 0.98 -14.90
N ILE A 157 -21.16 0.96 -14.00
CA ILE A 157 -22.47 1.55 -14.25
C ILE A 157 -22.44 2.98 -13.70
N CYS A 158 -22.79 3.94 -14.55
CA CYS A 158 -22.83 5.36 -14.21
C CYS A 158 -24.16 5.97 -14.64
N SER A 159 -24.62 6.98 -13.91
CA SER A 159 -25.82 7.74 -14.27
C SER A 159 -25.42 9.10 -14.84
N PHE A 160 -25.94 9.43 -16.03
CA PHE A 160 -25.83 10.77 -16.60
C PHE A 160 -27.23 11.26 -16.93
N LYS A 161 -27.60 12.43 -16.41
CA LYS A 161 -28.95 13.00 -16.60
C LYS A 161 -30.07 12.00 -16.26
N HIS A 162 -29.91 11.28 -15.14
CA HIS A 162 -30.82 10.24 -14.66
C HIS A 162 -30.97 9.00 -15.56
N GLN A 163 -30.11 8.82 -16.56
CA GLN A 163 -30.06 7.62 -17.37
C GLN A 163 -28.84 6.78 -17.00
N PHE A 164 -29.08 5.51 -16.66
CA PHE A 164 -28.02 4.55 -16.40
C PHE A 164 -27.37 4.12 -17.71
N MET A 165 -26.04 4.13 -17.73
CA MET A 165 -25.24 3.62 -18.82
C MET A 165 -24.10 2.77 -18.28
N THR A 166 -23.75 1.74 -19.05
CA THR A 166 -22.55 0.94 -18.79
C THR A 166 -21.38 1.59 -19.52
N ILE A 167 -20.40 2.07 -18.76
CA ILE A 167 -19.15 2.61 -19.28
C ILE A 167 -18.10 1.52 -19.21
N LYS A 168 -17.45 1.29 -20.35
CA LYS A 168 -16.24 0.47 -20.45
C LYS A 168 -15.05 1.39 -20.60
N THR A 169 -14.08 1.26 -19.72
CA THR A 169 -12.84 2.05 -19.76
C THR A 169 -11.65 1.11 -19.71
N ARG A 170 -10.67 1.29 -20.59
CA ARG A 170 -9.40 0.59 -20.48
C ARG A 170 -8.53 1.34 -19.48
N LYS A 171 -8.10 0.66 -18.42
CA LYS A 171 -7.24 1.26 -17.39
C LYS A 171 -5.94 0.48 -17.27
N LEU A 172 -4.85 1.21 -17.10
CA LEU A 172 -3.55 0.65 -16.76
C LEU A 172 -3.63 0.04 -15.35
N THR A 173 -3.30 -1.24 -15.21
CA THR A 173 -3.44 -1.97 -13.94
C THR A 173 -2.15 -2.03 -13.15
N TYR A 174 -1.05 -2.42 -13.77
CA TYR A 174 0.27 -2.42 -13.18
C TYR A 174 1.08 -1.26 -13.75
N ASN A 175 1.66 -0.46 -12.88
CA ASN A 175 2.53 0.64 -13.23
C ASN A 175 3.45 0.93 -12.04
N SER A 176 4.74 0.69 -12.21
CA SER A 176 5.80 1.00 -11.24
C SER A 176 6.33 2.44 -11.38
N TYR A 177 5.87 3.20 -12.37
CA TYR A 177 6.21 4.61 -12.48
C TYR A 177 5.50 5.42 -11.39
N ASP A 178 6.28 5.98 -10.48
CA ASP A 178 5.83 6.89 -9.43
C ASP A 178 6.27 8.32 -9.77
N ASP A 179 5.31 9.21 -9.94
CA ASP A 179 5.53 10.62 -10.28
C ASP A 179 5.98 11.45 -9.08
N LYS A 180 5.83 10.94 -7.86
CA LYS A 180 6.07 11.68 -6.61
C LYS A 180 7.45 11.45 -6.02
N ARG A 181 8.17 10.40 -6.45
CA ARG A 181 9.46 10.00 -5.89
C ARG A 181 10.39 9.52 -6.99
N VAL A 182 11.69 9.71 -6.80
CA VAL A 182 12.72 9.15 -7.66
C VAL A 182 13.01 7.73 -7.20
N VAL A 183 12.81 6.75 -8.07
CA VAL A 183 13.11 5.34 -7.81
C VAL A 183 14.59 5.07 -8.08
N LEU A 184 15.30 4.47 -7.12
CA LEU A 184 16.71 4.11 -7.26
C LEU A 184 16.90 2.86 -8.13
N ASP A 185 18.15 2.55 -8.48
CA ASP A 185 18.50 1.44 -9.38
C ASP A 185 18.03 0.07 -8.89
N ASP A 186 17.91 -0.11 -7.57
CA ASP A 186 17.42 -1.35 -6.97
C ASP A 186 15.90 -1.53 -7.04
N LYS A 187 15.17 -0.55 -7.60
CA LYS A 187 13.71 -0.51 -7.78
C LYS A 187 12.89 -0.53 -6.49
N ILE A 188 13.53 -0.57 -5.33
CA ILE A 188 12.87 -0.70 -4.02
C ILE A 188 12.98 0.62 -3.26
N HIS A 189 14.19 1.17 -3.17
CA HIS A 189 14.42 2.41 -2.46
C HIS A 189 14.04 3.59 -3.33
N THR A 190 13.45 4.60 -2.70
CA THR A 190 12.96 5.79 -3.38
C THR A 190 13.32 7.03 -2.58
N LEU A 191 13.71 8.09 -3.28
CA LEU A 191 14.02 9.39 -2.69
C LEU A 191 12.95 10.42 -3.08
N ALA A 192 12.77 11.43 -2.24
CA ALA A 192 11.95 12.59 -2.63
C ALA A 192 12.69 13.41 -3.70
N HIS A 193 11.94 14.09 -4.56
CA HIS A 193 12.52 15.09 -5.46
C HIS A 193 13.29 16.16 -4.66
N GLY A 194 14.48 16.52 -5.12
CA GLY A 194 15.37 17.47 -4.42
C GLY A 194 16.08 16.91 -3.18
N HIS A 195 16.12 15.58 -3.00
CA HIS A 195 16.95 14.97 -1.97
C HIS A 195 18.43 15.16 -2.28
N TYR A 196 19.26 15.52 -1.28
CA TYR A 196 20.69 15.83 -1.45
C TYR A 196 21.48 14.73 -2.18
N SER A 197 21.10 13.46 -2.01
CA SER A 197 21.74 12.31 -2.69
C SER A 197 21.41 12.20 -4.18
N LEU A 198 20.57 13.09 -4.73
CA LEU A 198 20.23 13.16 -6.15
C LEU A 198 21.02 14.26 -6.89
N GLU A 199 21.70 15.17 -6.17
CA GLU A 199 22.32 16.40 -6.72
C GLU A 199 23.62 16.17 -7.53
N ASP A 200 23.81 14.97 -8.11
CA ASP A 200 24.93 14.68 -9.02
C ASP A 200 24.49 14.48 -10.48
N ASN A 201 23.23 14.77 -10.83
CA ASN A 201 22.67 14.55 -12.18
C ASN A 201 21.93 15.77 -12.77
N ASP A 202 22.36 17.00 -12.42
CA ASP A 202 21.86 18.27 -12.98
C ASP A 202 22.30 18.53 -14.44
N GLU A 203 22.30 17.49 -15.29
CA GLU A 203 22.45 17.62 -16.74
C GLU A 203 21.43 16.74 -17.48
N GLN A 204 20.13 16.93 -17.24
CA GLN A 204 19.08 16.64 -18.24
C GLN A 204 17.70 17.13 -17.77
N ILE A 205 17.56 18.46 -17.60
CA ILE A 205 16.24 19.08 -17.78
C ILE A 205 16.01 19.15 -19.29
N ASN A 206 15.52 18.05 -19.86
CA ASN A 206 14.97 18.08 -21.21
C ASN A 206 13.68 18.88 -21.17
N ASP A 207 13.74 20.03 -21.84
CA ASP A 207 12.66 20.85 -22.39
C ASP A 207 11.31 20.11 -22.37
N TRP A 208 10.37 20.65 -21.60
CA TRP A 208 8.97 20.35 -21.81
C TRP A 208 8.60 20.89 -23.19
N LEU A 209 8.51 19.99 -24.18
CA LEU A 209 7.91 20.27 -25.47
C LEU A 209 6.44 20.62 -25.21
N ASP A 210 6.18 21.92 -25.09
CA ASP A 210 4.84 22.49 -25.22
C ASP A 210 4.31 22.06 -26.60
N HIS A 211 3.37 21.13 -26.59
CA HIS A 211 2.58 20.82 -27.77
C HIS A 211 1.73 22.06 -28.09
N GLU A 212 2.19 22.86 -29.05
CA GLU A 212 1.36 23.84 -29.76
C GLU A 212 0.12 23.11 -30.32
N ILE A 213 -1.06 23.47 -29.80
CA ILE A 213 -2.35 23.10 -30.38
C ILE A 213 -2.59 24.09 -31.52
N ASP A 214 -2.32 23.65 -32.75
CA ASP A 214 -2.68 24.39 -33.95
C ASP A 214 -4.20 24.41 -34.10
N ALA A 215 -4.82 25.51 -33.68
CA ALA A 215 -6.24 25.77 -33.89
C ALA A 215 -6.44 26.28 -35.31
N GLY A 216 -6.48 25.35 -36.27
CA GLY A 216 -6.90 25.63 -37.64
C GLY A 216 -8.36 26.11 -37.67
N GLY A 217 -8.54 27.41 -37.90
CA GLY A 217 -9.83 28.01 -38.21
C GLY A 217 -10.31 27.55 -39.58
N LEU A 218 -11.59 27.16 -39.66
CA LEU A 218 -12.33 26.99 -40.89
C LEU A 218 -13.28 28.20 -41.01
N ASP A 219 -12.98 29.09 -41.96
CA ASP A 219 -13.96 29.95 -42.63
C ASP A 219 -14.68 29.15 -43.74
#